data_AF-A0AAJ5F5B6-F1
#
_entry.id   AF-A0AAJ5F5B6-F1
#
_cell.length_a   1.000
_cell.length_b   1.000
_cell.length_c   1.000
_cell.angle_alpha   90.00
_cell.angle_beta   90.00
_cell.angle_gamma   90.00
#
_symmetry.space_group_name_H-M   'P 1'
#
loop_
_entity.id
_entity.type
_entity.pdbx_description
1 polymer ?
#
loop_
_entity_poly.entity_id
_entity_poly.type
_entity_poly.pdbx_seq_one_letter_code
_entity_poly.pdbx_strand_id
1 'polypeptide(L)'
;MDSGEITVQARRLQQALHRENLPWEGTAPLEELVSQWLHPPGPPPPDPLAALDVLLRQYGLVLEAGGLVRVAWAVLGVPAVRSVRLGNAASTRLTHLAELHDLAAPSAVRALAARLAAEVNLAPDLLRARPWLSAAALKTTADVLGAVLESEWTGFLILLGEFGPWAYVPSVAAMQALSRRYAALVQAASVSPDGGVLAAAFHLQPGDPGGSLLARLEVTDYRPQRGAPRSPRANVETVAELVRLERAFWEAAEDQARQRRAEWAGRRPGAGRAP
;
A
#
# COMPACT_ATOMS: atom_id res chain seq x y z
N MET A 1 -31.34 6.25 14.34
CA MET A 1 -30.29 5.33 14.82
C MET A 1 -29.32 5.18 13.68
N ASP A 2 -28.38 6.12 13.59
CA ASP A 2 -27.32 6.08 12.60
C ASP A 2 -26.41 4.90 12.94
N SER A 3 -26.41 3.91 12.06
CA SER A 3 -25.39 2.88 12.07
C SER A 3 -24.11 3.56 11.58
N GLY A 4 -23.37 4.20 12.48
CA GLY A 4 -22.08 4.80 12.19
C GLY A 4 -21.21 3.73 11.52
N GLU A 5 -20.79 3.98 10.27
CA GLU A 5 -19.97 3.04 9.53
C GLU A 5 -18.66 2.82 10.27
N ILE A 6 -18.50 1.63 10.86
CA ILE A 6 -17.25 1.24 11.50
C ILE A 6 -16.12 1.36 10.48
N THR A 7 -15.10 2.16 10.80
CA THR A 7 -13.91 2.29 9.94
C THR A 7 -13.30 0.91 9.60
N VAL A 8 -12.72 0.77 8.42
CA VAL A 8 -12.10 -0.50 7.98
C VAL A 8 -11.06 -0.98 8.98
N GLN A 9 -10.28 -0.06 9.55
CA GLN A 9 -9.26 -0.34 10.55
C GLN A 9 -9.86 -0.81 11.89
N ALA A 10 -10.95 -0.20 12.38
CA ALA A 10 -11.63 -0.67 13.58
C ALA A 10 -12.24 -2.07 13.39
N ARG A 11 -12.80 -2.36 12.20
CA ARG A 11 -13.27 -3.71 11.86
C ARG A 11 -12.13 -4.73 11.83
N ARG A 12 -10.96 -4.36 11.29
CA ARG A 12 -9.76 -5.20 11.30
C ARG A 12 -9.26 -5.46 12.72
N LEU A 13 -9.24 -4.43 13.56
CA LEU A 13 -8.88 -4.58 14.98
C LEU A 13 -9.83 -5.55 15.69
N GLN A 14 -11.13 -5.36 15.53
CA GLN A 14 -12.15 -6.25 16.12
C GLN A 14 -11.94 -7.72 15.70
N GLN A 15 -11.75 -7.96 14.41
CA GLN A 15 -11.49 -9.30 13.89
C GLN A 15 -10.18 -9.90 14.43
N ALA A 16 -9.14 -9.08 14.58
CA ALA A 16 -7.87 -9.53 15.12
C ALA A 16 -7.97 -9.90 16.61
N LEU A 17 -8.60 -9.05 17.41
CA LEU A 17 -8.84 -9.31 18.84
C LEU A 17 -9.68 -10.58 19.05
N HIS A 18 -10.71 -10.78 18.22
CA HIS A 18 -11.52 -12.00 18.27
C HIS A 18 -10.69 -13.27 18.01
N ARG A 19 -9.73 -13.23 17.07
CA ARG A 19 -8.81 -14.36 16.81
C ARG A 19 -7.86 -14.64 17.97
N GLU A 20 -7.56 -13.63 18.78
CA GLU A 20 -6.76 -13.75 20.00
C GLU A 20 -7.62 -14.15 21.23
N ASN A 21 -8.89 -14.55 21.02
CA ASN A 21 -9.86 -14.88 22.07
C ASN A 21 -10.14 -13.73 23.05
N LEU A 22 -10.01 -12.48 22.58
CA LEU A 22 -10.38 -11.27 23.33
C LEU A 22 -11.63 -10.65 22.68
N PRO A 23 -12.83 -11.12 23.03
CA PRO A 23 -14.07 -10.55 22.50
C PRO A 23 -14.21 -9.11 22.99
N TRP A 24 -14.66 -8.22 22.10
CA TRP A 24 -14.87 -6.82 22.39
C TRP A 24 -16.36 -6.47 22.27
N GLU A 25 -16.92 -5.88 23.30
CA GLU A 25 -18.33 -5.48 23.35
C GLU A 25 -18.47 -3.97 23.05
N GLY A 26 -18.98 -3.63 21.85
CA GLY A 26 -19.27 -2.24 21.43
C GLY A 26 -18.31 -1.67 20.36
N THR A 27 -18.74 -0.71 19.55
CA THR A 27 -17.95 -0.21 18.40
C THR A 27 -17.25 1.13 18.66
N ALA A 28 -17.89 2.03 19.39
CA ALA A 28 -17.38 3.38 19.68
C ALA A 28 -15.97 3.41 20.31
N PRO A 29 -15.62 2.53 21.28
CA PRO A 29 -14.28 2.58 21.87
C PRO A 29 -13.18 1.95 20.97
N LEU A 30 -13.52 1.21 19.91
CA LEU A 30 -12.52 0.69 18.95
C LEU A 30 -12.05 1.75 17.96
N GLU A 31 -12.98 2.57 17.45
CA GLU A 31 -12.63 3.64 16.52
C GLU A 31 -11.75 4.68 17.18
N GLU A 32 -12.06 5.02 18.43
CA GLU A 32 -11.24 5.90 19.24
C GLU A 32 -9.84 5.32 19.45
N LEU A 33 -9.74 4.05 19.86
CA LEU A 33 -8.44 3.38 20.06
C LEU A 33 -7.61 3.38 18.77
N VAL A 34 -8.21 2.98 17.64
CA VAL A 34 -7.53 2.97 16.34
C VAL A 34 -7.13 4.38 15.92
N SER A 35 -7.98 5.38 16.13
CA SER A 35 -7.67 6.77 15.82
C SER A 35 -6.53 7.29 16.69
N GLN A 36 -6.53 7.02 17.99
CA GLN A 36 -5.44 7.41 18.90
C GLN A 36 -4.13 6.74 18.53
N TRP A 37 -4.19 5.47 18.09
CA TRP A 37 -3.00 4.73 17.68
C TRP A 37 -2.46 5.23 16.34
N LEU A 38 -3.29 5.30 15.28
CA LEU A 38 -2.85 5.70 13.94
C LEU A 38 -2.63 7.21 13.78
N HIS A 39 -3.32 8.02 14.57
CA HIS A 39 -3.29 9.48 14.54
C HIS A 39 -3.06 10.04 15.95
N PRO A 40 -1.90 9.76 16.58
CA PRO A 40 -1.61 10.30 17.89
C PRO A 40 -1.55 11.84 17.84
N PRO A 41 -1.86 12.55 18.93
CA PRO A 41 -1.85 14.03 19.00
C PRO A 41 -0.45 14.67 18.88
N GLY A 42 0.56 13.93 18.40
CA GLY A 42 1.95 14.34 18.29
C GLY A 42 2.70 13.55 17.20
N PRO A 43 4.04 13.57 17.18
CA PRO A 43 4.79 12.76 16.24
C PRO A 43 4.46 11.28 16.46
N PRO A 44 4.42 10.48 15.39
CA PRO A 44 4.13 9.06 15.52
C PRO A 44 5.17 8.37 16.41
N PRO A 45 4.75 7.45 17.30
CA PRO A 45 5.64 6.83 18.28
C PRO A 45 6.78 6.08 17.58
N PRO A 46 8.00 6.07 18.16
CA PRO A 46 9.13 5.32 17.60
C PRO A 46 8.92 3.80 17.70
N ASP A 47 8.10 3.36 18.66
CA ASP A 47 7.68 1.97 18.82
C ASP A 47 6.15 1.88 18.81
N PRO A 48 5.52 1.59 17.65
CA PRO A 48 4.07 1.49 17.57
C PRO A 48 3.51 0.27 18.31
N LEU A 49 4.31 -0.77 18.57
CA LEU A 49 3.85 -1.93 19.34
C LEU A 49 3.70 -1.56 20.81
N ALA A 50 4.70 -0.90 21.39
CA ALA A 50 4.61 -0.40 22.76
C ALA A 50 3.43 0.57 22.94
N ALA A 51 3.22 1.47 21.96
CA ALA A 51 2.07 2.37 21.97
C ALA A 51 0.73 1.62 21.91
N LEU A 52 0.62 0.59 21.06
CA LEU A 52 -0.59 -0.24 20.96
C LEU A 52 -0.84 -1.02 22.25
N ASP A 53 0.19 -1.60 22.87
CA ASP A 53 0.07 -2.33 24.15
C ASP A 53 -0.45 -1.42 25.26
N VAL A 54 0.10 -0.21 25.38
CA VAL A 54 -0.37 0.79 26.35
C VAL A 54 -1.85 1.12 26.12
N LEU A 55 -2.25 1.35 24.87
CA LEU A 55 -3.65 1.66 24.54
C LEU A 55 -4.58 0.48 24.87
N LEU A 56 -4.25 -0.73 24.43
CA LEU A 56 -5.06 -1.92 24.71
C LEU A 56 -5.24 -2.16 26.22
N ARG A 57 -4.19 -1.96 27.02
CA ARG A 57 -4.24 -2.10 28.48
C ARG A 57 -5.16 -1.08 29.16
N GLN A 58 -5.32 0.13 28.61
CA GLN A 58 -6.29 1.12 29.13
C GLN A 58 -7.73 0.61 29.06
N TYR A 59 -8.01 -0.29 28.11
CA TYR A 59 -9.30 -0.96 27.95
C TYR A 59 -9.33 -2.37 28.56
N GLY A 60 -8.34 -2.71 29.42
CA GLY A 60 -8.29 -4.01 30.10
C GLY A 60 -7.89 -5.19 29.21
N LEU A 61 -7.41 -4.94 27.99
CA LEU A 61 -6.93 -5.99 27.08
C LEU A 61 -5.44 -6.23 27.29
N VAL A 62 -5.08 -7.49 27.54
CA VAL A 62 -3.69 -7.92 27.67
C VAL A 62 -3.42 -8.96 26.60
N LEU A 63 -2.46 -8.66 25.72
CA LEU A 63 -1.99 -9.58 24.69
C LEU A 63 -0.58 -10.05 25.02
N GLU A 64 -0.28 -11.31 24.70
CA GLU A 64 1.10 -11.76 24.61
C GLU A 64 1.84 -11.04 23.48
N ALA A 65 3.16 -10.93 23.56
CA ALA A 65 3.97 -10.20 22.57
C ALA A 65 3.71 -10.65 21.12
N GLY A 66 3.51 -11.96 20.89
CA GLY A 66 3.16 -12.49 19.58
C GLY A 66 1.76 -12.10 19.11
N GLY A 67 0.78 -12.06 20.01
CA GLY A 67 -0.59 -11.62 19.73
C GLY A 67 -0.65 -10.13 19.39
N LEU A 68 0.09 -9.30 20.14
CA LEU A 68 0.21 -7.88 19.88
C LEU A 68 0.75 -7.58 18.47
N VAL A 69 1.79 -8.30 18.05
CA VAL A 69 2.36 -8.17 16.69
C VAL A 69 1.34 -8.56 15.62
N ARG A 70 0.60 -9.66 15.82
CA ARG A 70 -0.44 -10.09 14.87
C ARG A 70 -1.58 -9.08 14.78
N VAL A 71 -2.02 -8.53 15.91
CA VAL A 71 -3.05 -7.49 15.95
C VAL A 71 -2.59 -6.24 15.24
N ALA A 72 -1.36 -5.76 15.50
CA ALA A 72 -0.80 -4.60 14.82
C ALA A 72 -0.81 -4.79 13.29
N TRP A 73 -0.26 -5.89 12.79
CA TRP A 73 -0.26 -6.20 11.36
C TRP A 73 -1.65 -6.33 10.77
N ALA A 74 -2.59 -6.95 11.48
CA ALA A 74 -3.97 -7.08 11.02
C ALA A 74 -4.66 -5.73 10.83
N VAL A 75 -4.42 -4.77 11.73
CA VAL A 75 -4.93 -3.39 11.57
C VAL A 75 -4.30 -2.70 10.35
N LEU A 76 -3.00 -2.96 10.08
CA LEU A 76 -2.33 -2.52 8.85
C LEU A 76 -2.79 -3.26 7.58
N GLY A 77 -3.75 -4.19 7.69
CA GLY A 77 -4.33 -4.92 6.56
C GLY A 77 -3.67 -6.27 6.25
N VAL A 78 -2.79 -6.74 7.13
CA VAL A 78 -2.06 -8.02 6.98
C VAL A 78 -2.50 -8.97 8.10
N PRO A 79 -3.64 -9.67 7.96
CA PRO A 79 -4.16 -10.53 9.02
C PRO A 79 -3.27 -11.74 9.31
N ALA A 80 -2.45 -12.16 8.33
CA ALA A 80 -1.53 -13.28 8.47
C ALA A 80 -0.22 -12.98 7.72
N VAL A 81 0.78 -12.53 8.48
CA VAL A 81 2.13 -12.27 7.99
C VAL A 81 2.75 -13.57 7.46
N ARG A 82 3.41 -13.49 6.28
CA ARG A 82 4.11 -14.60 5.60
C ARG A 82 3.22 -15.81 5.36
N SER A 83 1.93 -15.57 5.10
CA SER A 83 0.97 -16.62 4.75
C SER A 83 1.26 -17.21 3.36
N VAL A 84 1.85 -16.44 2.45
CA VAL A 84 2.22 -16.90 1.11
C VAL A 84 3.71 -17.24 1.03
N ARG A 85 4.02 -18.51 0.74
CA ARG A 85 5.40 -18.99 0.55
C ARG A 85 5.81 -18.84 -0.91
N LEU A 86 6.75 -17.93 -1.19
CA LEU A 86 7.25 -17.70 -2.56
C LEU A 86 8.47 -18.57 -2.92
N GLY A 87 9.07 -19.24 -1.93
CA GLY A 87 10.22 -20.12 -2.13
C GLY A 87 11.50 -19.38 -2.55
N ASN A 88 12.45 -20.10 -3.14
CA ASN A 88 13.78 -19.56 -3.46
C ASN A 88 13.80 -18.43 -4.51
N ALA A 89 12.69 -18.22 -5.24
CA ALA A 89 12.53 -17.17 -6.25
C ALA A 89 11.75 -15.94 -5.74
N ALA A 90 11.54 -15.81 -4.43
CA ALA A 90 10.70 -14.77 -3.84
C ALA A 90 11.10 -13.34 -4.25
N SER A 91 12.39 -13.01 -4.15
CA SER A 91 12.89 -11.68 -4.50
C SER A 91 12.63 -11.35 -5.98
N THR A 92 12.85 -12.32 -6.89
CA THR A 92 12.54 -12.17 -8.31
C THR A 92 11.04 -11.95 -8.53
N ARG A 93 10.18 -12.79 -7.93
CA ARG A 93 8.71 -12.67 -8.08
C ARG A 93 8.15 -11.36 -7.55
N LEU A 94 8.78 -10.78 -6.53
CA LEU A 94 8.34 -9.53 -5.93
C LEU A 94 8.90 -8.29 -6.59
N THR A 95 9.95 -8.38 -7.39
CA THR A 95 10.57 -7.19 -8.00
C THR A 95 10.33 -7.10 -9.51
N HIS A 96 9.91 -8.20 -10.12
CA HIS A 96 9.62 -8.28 -11.55
C HIS A 96 8.20 -7.84 -11.89
N LEU A 97 8.01 -7.51 -13.17
CA LEU A 97 6.69 -7.29 -13.75
C LEU A 97 5.85 -8.58 -13.64
N ALA A 98 4.76 -8.52 -12.87
CA ALA A 98 3.83 -9.63 -12.70
C ALA A 98 2.74 -9.61 -13.78
N GLU A 99 2.21 -8.43 -14.09
CA GLU A 99 1.22 -8.23 -15.15
C GLU A 99 1.49 -6.96 -15.95
N LEU A 100 1.12 -7.00 -17.23
CA LEU A 100 1.13 -5.84 -18.13
C LEU A 100 -0.09 -5.91 -19.05
N HIS A 101 -0.81 -4.80 -19.11
CA HIS A 101 -1.97 -4.63 -19.99
C HIS A 101 -1.81 -3.34 -20.79
N ASP A 102 -1.88 -3.45 -22.11
CA ASP A 102 -1.91 -2.29 -23.00
C ASP A 102 -3.32 -1.66 -23.00
N LEU A 103 -3.39 -0.38 -22.68
CA LEU A 103 -4.62 0.39 -22.62
C LEU A 103 -4.61 1.48 -23.69
N ALA A 104 -5.11 1.11 -24.87
CA ALA A 104 -5.18 2.02 -26.01
C ALA A 104 -6.60 2.53 -26.34
N ALA A 105 -7.65 1.91 -25.77
CA ALA A 105 -9.04 2.25 -26.11
C ALA A 105 -10.00 2.10 -24.91
N PRO A 106 -11.10 2.89 -24.87
CA PRO A 106 -12.11 2.78 -23.81
C PRO A 106 -12.77 1.41 -23.69
N SER A 107 -12.93 0.68 -24.80
CA SER A 107 -13.48 -0.69 -24.78
C SER A 107 -12.53 -1.67 -24.08
N ALA A 108 -11.22 -1.56 -24.31
CA ALA A 108 -10.20 -2.34 -23.63
C ALA A 108 -10.18 -2.03 -22.13
N VAL A 109 -10.30 -0.75 -21.75
CA VAL A 109 -10.43 -0.33 -20.35
C VAL A 109 -11.64 -0.98 -19.67
N ARG A 110 -12.83 -0.95 -20.29
CA ARG A 110 -14.03 -1.56 -19.68
C ARG A 110 -13.88 -3.07 -19.48
N ALA A 111 -13.36 -3.78 -20.49
CA ALA A 111 -13.14 -5.22 -20.39
C ALA A 111 -12.12 -5.55 -19.29
N LEU A 112 -11.01 -4.78 -19.22
CA LEU A 112 -9.99 -4.98 -18.20
C LEU A 112 -10.52 -4.65 -16.79
N ALA A 113 -11.26 -3.55 -16.64
CA ALA A 113 -11.86 -3.14 -15.37
C ALA A 113 -12.83 -4.20 -14.83
N ALA A 114 -13.61 -4.84 -15.71
CA ALA A 114 -14.48 -5.95 -15.32
C ALA A 114 -13.68 -7.16 -14.82
N ARG A 115 -12.57 -7.50 -15.48
CA ARG A 115 -11.68 -8.59 -15.07
C ARG A 115 -11.00 -8.30 -13.73
N LEU A 116 -10.59 -7.06 -13.51
CA LEU A 116 -9.87 -6.59 -12.31
C LEU A 116 -10.81 -5.97 -11.26
N ALA A 117 -12.12 -6.22 -11.34
CA ALA A 117 -13.09 -5.60 -10.43
C ALA A 117 -12.89 -6.00 -8.97
N ALA A 118 -12.30 -7.18 -8.72
CA ALA A 118 -11.98 -7.69 -7.39
C ALA A 118 -10.61 -7.22 -6.88
N GLU A 119 -9.81 -6.52 -7.69
CA GLU A 119 -8.48 -6.07 -7.29
C GLU A 119 -8.54 -4.89 -6.32
N VAL A 120 -8.45 -5.20 -5.03
CA VAL A 120 -8.65 -4.24 -3.94
C VAL A 120 -7.67 -3.06 -3.94
N ASN A 121 -6.46 -3.26 -4.48
CA ASN A 121 -5.39 -2.26 -4.46
C ASN A 121 -5.29 -1.44 -5.75
N LEU A 122 -5.94 -1.87 -6.84
CA LEU A 122 -5.80 -1.24 -8.15
C LEU A 122 -6.27 0.22 -8.14
N ALA A 123 -7.51 0.48 -7.71
CA ALA A 123 -8.04 1.83 -7.66
C ALA A 123 -7.28 2.73 -6.67
N PRO A 124 -7.01 2.31 -5.41
CA PRO A 124 -6.22 3.11 -4.48
C PRO A 124 -4.83 3.48 -5.00
N ASP A 125 -4.09 2.54 -5.60
CA ASP A 125 -2.75 2.79 -6.11
C ASP A 125 -2.75 3.80 -7.27
N LEU A 126 -3.71 3.67 -8.19
CA LEU A 126 -3.83 4.62 -9.30
C LEU A 126 -4.19 6.02 -8.85
N LEU A 127 -5.08 6.14 -7.85
CA LEU A 127 -5.47 7.42 -7.25
C LEU A 127 -4.32 8.02 -6.43
N ARG A 128 -3.52 7.20 -5.75
CA ARG A 128 -2.34 7.66 -4.97
C ARG A 128 -1.33 8.38 -5.85
N ALA A 129 -1.07 7.88 -7.05
CA ALA A 129 -0.19 8.53 -8.02
C ALA A 129 -0.86 9.73 -8.75
N ARG A 130 -2.15 10.01 -8.51
CA ARG A 130 -2.95 10.98 -9.28
C ARG A 130 -3.84 11.82 -8.38
N PRO A 131 -3.27 12.71 -7.56
CA PRO A 131 -4.02 13.51 -6.59
C PRO A 131 -5.05 14.46 -7.22
N TRP A 132 -5.03 14.68 -8.53
CA TRP A 132 -6.06 15.45 -9.25
C TRP A 132 -7.33 14.65 -9.59
N LEU A 133 -7.31 13.31 -9.45
CA LEU A 133 -8.49 12.48 -9.63
C LEU A 133 -9.24 12.38 -8.30
N SER A 134 -10.50 12.80 -8.29
CA SER A 134 -11.31 12.80 -7.07
C SER A 134 -11.81 11.39 -6.74
N ALA A 135 -11.29 10.82 -5.65
CA ALA A 135 -11.76 9.54 -5.13
C ALA A 135 -13.27 9.55 -4.78
N ALA A 136 -13.82 10.71 -4.38
CA ALA A 136 -15.25 10.83 -4.07
C ALA A 136 -16.15 10.70 -5.31
N ALA A 137 -15.63 11.06 -6.48
CA ALA A 137 -16.36 10.96 -7.75
C ALA A 137 -16.20 9.59 -8.43
N LEU A 138 -15.10 8.88 -8.16
CA LEU A 138 -14.72 7.63 -8.83
C LEU A 138 -14.99 6.44 -7.90
N LYS A 139 -16.10 5.73 -8.13
CA LYS A 139 -16.57 4.69 -7.22
C LYS A 139 -16.14 3.29 -7.63
N THR A 140 -15.83 3.08 -8.90
CA THR A 140 -15.49 1.77 -9.45
C THR A 140 -14.13 1.77 -10.12
N THR A 141 -13.54 0.58 -10.25
CA THR A 141 -12.31 0.36 -11.05
C THR A 141 -12.47 0.87 -12.48
N ALA A 142 -13.66 0.74 -13.07
CA ALA A 142 -13.96 1.24 -14.41
C ALA A 142 -13.93 2.78 -14.47
N ASP A 143 -14.48 3.46 -13.46
CA ASP A 143 -14.45 4.92 -13.36
C ASP A 143 -12.99 5.41 -13.25
N VAL A 144 -12.21 4.78 -12.38
CA VAL A 144 -10.79 5.15 -12.17
C VAL A 144 -9.98 4.94 -13.44
N LEU A 145 -10.01 3.75 -14.05
CA LEU A 145 -9.24 3.48 -15.28
C LEU A 145 -9.72 4.35 -16.45
N GLY A 146 -11.02 4.63 -16.54
CA GLY A 146 -11.58 5.55 -17.52
C GLY A 146 -11.02 6.97 -17.35
N ALA A 147 -11.05 7.49 -16.13
CA ALA A 147 -10.52 8.81 -15.82
C ALA A 147 -9.01 8.92 -16.09
N VAL A 148 -8.24 7.88 -15.76
CA VAL A 148 -6.80 7.81 -16.09
C VAL A 148 -6.59 7.89 -17.60
N LEU A 149 -7.28 7.06 -18.39
CA LEU A 149 -7.16 7.06 -19.85
C LEU A 149 -7.54 8.43 -20.44
N GLU A 150 -8.58 9.07 -19.93
CA GLU A 150 -9.00 10.40 -20.35
C GLU A 150 -7.98 11.50 -20.01
N SER A 151 -7.26 11.38 -18.89
CA SER A 151 -6.29 12.37 -18.45
C SER A 151 -4.87 12.17 -18.98
N GLU A 152 -4.49 10.95 -19.36
CA GLU A 152 -3.10 10.59 -19.70
C GLU A 152 -2.93 9.90 -21.05
N TRP A 153 -4.02 9.59 -21.77
CA TRP A 153 -4.02 8.86 -23.05
C TRP A 153 -3.33 7.48 -22.95
N THR A 154 -3.11 6.80 -24.09
CA THR A 154 -2.57 5.42 -24.20
C THR A 154 -1.33 5.18 -23.33
N GLY A 155 -1.27 3.99 -22.73
CA GLY A 155 -0.18 3.56 -21.84
C GLY A 155 -0.37 2.12 -21.37
N PHE A 156 0.46 1.71 -20.42
CA PHE A 156 0.44 0.37 -19.85
C PHE A 156 -0.07 0.41 -18.42
N LEU A 157 -1.04 -0.42 -18.09
CA LEU A 157 -1.34 -0.78 -16.71
C LEU A 157 -0.44 -1.95 -16.32
N ILE A 158 0.36 -1.77 -15.28
CA ILE A 158 1.33 -2.76 -14.80
C ILE A 158 1.09 -3.13 -13.35
N LEU A 159 1.38 -4.37 -12.99
CA LEU A 159 1.54 -4.83 -11.62
C LEU A 159 3.01 -5.17 -11.39
N LEU A 160 3.67 -4.47 -10.46
CA LEU A 160 5.06 -4.72 -10.10
C LEU A 160 5.09 -5.71 -8.92
N GLY A 161 5.42 -6.97 -9.19
CA GLY A 161 5.36 -8.06 -8.20
C GLY A 161 3.93 -8.46 -7.83
N GLU A 162 3.71 -9.74 -7.52
CA GLU A 162 2.37 -10.32 -7.26
C GLU A 162 1.60 -9.65 -6.11
N PHE A 163 2.30 -8.97 -5.19
CA PHE A 163 1.73 -8.26 -4.05
C PHE A 163 2.15 -6.78 -4.00
N GLY A 164 2.67 -6.26 -5.10
CA GLY A 164 3.18 -4.90 -5.14
C GLY A 164 2.21 -3.89 -5.72
N PRO A 165 2.72 -2.73 -6.16
CA PRO A 165 1.90 -1.63 -6.61
C PRO A 165 1.36 -1.87 -8.02
N TRP A 166 0.10 -1.50 -8.22
CA TRP A 166 -0.43 -1.20 -9.54
C TRP A 166 0.05 0.19 -9.99
N ALA A 167 0.49 0.31 -11.23
CA ALA A 167 0.87 1.60 -11.80
C ALA A 167 0.40 1.72 -13.25
N TYR A 168 0.07 2.94 -13.67
CA TYR A 168 -0.17 3.26 -15.07
C TYR A 168 1.00 4.09 -15.60
N VAL A 169 1.67 3.57 -16.62
CA VAL A 169 2.95 4.10 -17.12
C VAL A 169 2.90 4.35 -18.63
N PRO A 170 3.52 5.43 -19.14
CA PRO A 170 3.45 5.77 -20.56
C PRO A 170 4.40 4.98 -21.45
N SER A 171 5.40 4.29 -20.89
CA SER A 171 6.44 3.59 -21.65
C SER A 171 7.15 2.51 -20.84
N VAL A 172 7.88 1.63 -21.54
CA VAL A 172 8.78 0.63 -20.93
C VAL A 172 9.89 1.29 -20.10
N ALA A 173 10.41 2.44 -20.53
CA ALA A 173 11.44 3.16 -19.77
C ALA A 173 10.90 3.68 -18.42
N ALA A 174 9.67 4.20 -18.41
CA ALA A 174 8.97 4.63 -17.21
C ALA A 174 8.70 3.44 -16.26
N MET A 175 8.24 2.32 -16.81
CA MET A 175 8.09 1.05 -16.07
C MET A 175 9.40 0.62 -15.41
N GLN A 176 10.51 0.58 -16.15
CA GLN A 176 11.81 0.18 -15.62
C GLN A 176 12.30 1.11 -14.51
N ALA A 177 12.03 2.42 -14.62
CA ALA A 177 12.37 3.38 -13.58
C ALA A 177 11.60 3.13 -12.27
N LEU A 178 10.30 2.84 -12.36
CA LEU A 178 9.49 2.47 -11.19
C LEU A 178 9.89 1.10 -10.61
N SER A 179 10.12 0.11 -11.47
CA SER A 179 10.56 -1.23 -11.04
C SER A 179 11.87 -1.18 -10.24
N ARG A 180 12.85 -0.35 -10.64
CA ARG A 180 14.09 -0.17 -9.86
C ARG A 180 13.85 0.42 -8.47
N ARG A 181 12.95 1.40 -8.35
CA ARG A 181 12.59 2.01 -7.05
C ARG A 181 11.87 1.01 -6.15
N TYR A 182 10.95 0.24 -6.72
CA TYR A 182 10.26 -0.81 -5.99
C TYR A 182 11.21 -1.93 -5.57
N ALA A 183 12.13 -2.34 -6.44
CA ALA A 183 13.16 -3.33 -6.11
C ALA A 183 14.05 -2.88 -4.95
N ALA A 184 14.43 -1.59 -4.89
CA ALA A 184 15.17 -1.03 -3.77
C ALA A 184 14.38 -1.11 -2.45
N LEU A 185 13.07 -0.83 -2.47
CA LEU A 185 12.20 -0.99 -1.31
C LEU A 185 12.14 -2.44 -0.84
N VAL A 186 11.90 -3.39 -1.75
CA VAL A 186 11.83 -4.83 -1.44
C VAL A 186 13.17 -5.31 -0.87
N GLN A 187 14.29 -4.91 -1.47
CA GLN A 187 15.62 -5.27 -1.00
C GLN A 187 15.87 -4.77 0.42
N ALA A 188 15.59 -3.49 0.69
CA ALA A 188 15.72 -2.91 2.02
C ALA A 188 14.84 -3.64 3.04
N ALA A 189 13.55 -3.83 2.72
CA ALA A 189 12.60 -4.51 3.61
C ALA A 189 13.01 -5.97 3.92
N SER A 190 13.64 -6.66 2.95
CA SER A 190 14.04 -8.07 3.10
C SER A 190 15.13 -8.29 4.17
N VAL A 191 15.95 -7.27 4.44
CA VAL A 191 17.04 -7.32 5.40
C VAL A 191 16.75 -6.57 6.70
N SER A 192 15.71 -5.73 6.74
CA SER A 192 15.28 -5.02 7.95
C SER A 192 14.66 -5.95 9.00
N PRO A 193 14.76 -5.65 10.30
CA PRO A 193 14.03 -6.37 11.34
C PRO A 193 12.50 -6.22 11.21
N ASP A 194 11.74 -7.22 11.65
CA ASP A 194 10.27 -7.23 11.59
C ASP A 194 9.64 -5.98 12.24
N GLY A 195 10.14 -5.58 13.42
CA GLY A 195 9.67 -4.38 14.11
C GLY A 195 9.97 -3.08 13.36
N GLY A 196 11.09 -3.03 12.62
CA GLY A 196 11.44 -1.88 11.79
C GLY A 196 10.53 -1.72 10.58
N VAL A 197 10.15 -2.83 9.95
CA VAL A 197 9.20 -2.82 8.82
C VAL A 197 7.79 -2.48 9.28
N LEU A 198 7.35 -3.02 10.43
CA LEU A 198 6.07 -2.64 11.05
C LEU A 198 6.04 -1.14 11.37
N ALA A 199 7.09 -0.61 12.00
CA ALA A 199 7.18 0.81 12.31
C ALA A 199 7.13 1.68 11.06
N ALA A 200 7.89 1.33 10.02
CA ALA A 200 7.87 2.05 8.75
C ALA A 200 6.48 2.01 8.08
N ALA A 201 5.84 0.83 8.02
CA ALA A 201 4.50 0.67 7.48
C ALA A 201 3.46 1.51 8.25
N PHE A 202 3.55 1.50 9.58
CA PHE A 202 2.72 2.31 10.46
C PHE A 202 2.89 3.82 10.21
N HIS A 203 4.13 4.31 10.02
CA HIS A 203 4.38 5.72 9.70
C HIS A 203 3.84 6.16 8.33
N LEU A 204 3.65 5.23 7.40
CA LEU A 204 3.16 5.48 6.06
C LEU A 204 1.63 5.33 5.92
N GLN A 205 0.98 4.73 6.92
CA GLN A 205 -0.44 4.42 6.88
C GLN A 205 -1.39 5.63 7.01
N PRO A 206 -1.09 6.70 7.78
CA PRO A 206 -1.98 7.84 7.92
C PRO A 206 -2.23 8.54 6.58
N GLY A 207 -3.46 8.45 6.06
CA GLY A 207 -3.92 9.20 4.89
C GLY A 207 -3.87 8.48 3.54
N ASP A 208 -3.51 7.19 3.51
CA ASP A 208 -3.45 6.43 2.25
C ASP A 208 -4.55 5.35 2.14
N PRO A 209 -5.50 5.48 1.19
CA PRO A 209 -6.54 4.47 0.96
C PRO A 209 -6.01 3.10 0.54
N GLY A 210 -4.80 3.02 -0.03
CA GLY A 210 -4.18 1.74 -0.44
C GLY A 210 -3.34 1.07 0.66
N GLY A 211 -3.04 1.79 1.75
CA GLY A 211 -2.08 1.35 2.75
C GLY A 211 -0.64 1.20 2.23
N SER A 212 0.29 0.93 3.16
CA SER A 212 1.72 0.85 2.85
C SER A 212 2.08 -0.37 1.99
N LEU A 213 2.96 -0.17 1.01
CA LEU A 213 3.57 -1.27 0.24
C LEU A 213 4.38 -2.21 1.12
N LEU A 214 5.05 -1.70 2.15
CA LEU A 214 5.76 -2.52 3.14
C LEU A 214 4.82 -3.49 3.86
N ALA A 215 3.60 -3.06 4.20
CA ALA A 215 2.62 -3.97 4.78
C ALA A 215 2.22 -5.07 3.78
N ARG A 216 1.95 -4.71 2.52
CA ARG A 216 1.58 -5.69 1.48
C ARG A 216 2.66 -6.75 1.25
N LEU A 217 3.93 -6.34 1.29
CA LEU A 217 5.06 -7.27 1.18
C LEU A 217 5.06 -8.35 2.28
N GLU A 218 4.67 -7.99 3.50
CA GLU A 218 4.62 -8.93 4.64
C GLU A 218 3.53 -10.00 4.52
N VAL A 219 2.66 -9.97 3.51
CA VAL A 219 1.82 -11.13 3.16
C VAL A 219 2.69 -12.32 2.70
N THR A 220 3.85 -12.03 2.13
CA THR A 220 4.74 -13.02 1.52
C THR A 220 5.96 -13.34 2.37
N ASP A 221 6.49 -14.56 2.23
CA ASP A 221 7.76 -14.96 2.83
C ASP A 221 8.92 -14.67 1.88
N TYR A 222 9.35 -13.41 1.85
CA TYR A 222 10.38 -12.90 0.94
C TYR A 222 11.75 -12.67 1.57
N ARG A 223 11.83 -12.87 2.87
CA ARG A 223 13.04 -12.65 3.64
C ARG A 223 13.97 -13.86 3.45
N PRO A 224 15.29 -13.65 3.36
CA PRO A 224 16.22 -14.75 3.25
C PRO A 224 16.07 -15.69 4.46
N GLN A 225 16.00 -17.00 4.18
CA GLN A 225 15.85 -18.02 5.22
C GLN A 225 16.95 -17.87 6.28
N ARG A 226 16.57 -18.00 7.57
CA ARG A 226 17.51 -18.00 8.70
C ARG A 226 18.59 -19.07 8.47
N GLY A 227 19.79 -18.66 8.06
CA GLY A 227 20.91 -19.55 7.77
C GLY A 227 21.71 -19.19 6.51
N ALA A 228 21.17 -18.36 5.62
CA ALA A 228 21.97 -17.80 4.53
C ALA A 228 23.09 -16.91 5.10
N PRO A 229 24.33 -17.01 4.60
CA PRO A 229 25.44 -16.19 5.08
C PRO A 229 25.07 -14.71 4.94
N ARG A 230 24.86 -14.05 6.09
CA ARG A 230 24.64 -12.62 6.16
C ARG A 230 25.93 -11.95 5.69
N SER A 231 25.90 -11.26 4.55
CA SER A 231 26.99 -10.36 4.19
C SER A 231 27.23 -9.42 5.38
N PRO A 232 28.46 -9.34 5.93
CA PRO A 232 28.79 -8.50 7.10
C PRO A 232 28.57 -7.00 6.90
N ARG A 233 28.13 -6.58 5.70
CA ARG A 233 27.85 -5.20 5.28
C ARG A 233 26.37 -4.92 5.03
N ALA A 234 25.46 -5.83 5.38
CA ALA A 234 24.04 -5.52 5.36
C ALA A 234 23.77 -4.50 6.49
N ASN A 235 23.94 -3.22 6.18
CA ASN A 235 23.49 -2.14 7.05
C ASN A 235 22.02 -2.41 7.36
N VAL A 236 21.68 -2.47 8.64
CA VAL A 236 20.29 -2.57 9.08
C VAL A 236 19.61 -1.30 8.60
N GLU A 237 18.74 -1.43 7.60
CA GLU A 237 18.04 -0.27 7.07
C GLU A 237 17.14 0.32 8.15
N THR A 238 17.27 1.63 8.34
CA THR A 238 16.52 2.34 9.38
C THR A 238 15.06 2.48 8.99
N VAL A 239 14.18 2.66 9.98
CA VAL A 239 12.76 2.97 9.76
C VAL A 239 12.60 4.17 8.80
N ALA A 240 13.41 5.22 8.98
CA ALA A 240 13.40 6.40 8.13
C ALA A 240 13.74 6.09 6.67
N GLU A 241 14.68 5.18 6.42
CA GLU A 241 15.07 4.79 5.07
C GLU A 241 13.96 4.01 4.35
N LEU A 242 13.30 3.07 5.03
CA LEU A 242 12.15 2.35 4.47
C LEU A 242 11.00 3.32 4.12
N VAL A 243 10.70 4.26 5.01
CA VAL A 243 9.71 5.33 4.77
C VAL A 243 10.11 6.17 3.55
N ARG A 244 11.38 6.56 3.45
CA ARG A 244 11.91 7.34 2.34
C ARG A 244 11.81 6.58 1.02
N LEU A 245 12.14 5.29 0.99
CA LEU A 245 12.09 4.46 -0.22
C LEU A 245 10.67 4.28 -0.75
N GLU A 246 9.68 4.02 0.12
CA GLU A 246 8.28 3.92 -0.31
C GLU A 246 7.77 5.27 -0.83
N ARG A 247 8.05 6.39 -0.12
CA ARG A 247 7.69 7.72 -0.60
C ARG A 247 8.33 8.03 -1.95
N ALA A 248 9.62 7.74 -2.11
CA ALA A 248 10.34 7.97 -3.36
C ALA A 248 9.81 7.13 -4.53
N PHE A 249 9.16 5.98 -4.28
CA PHE A 249 8.44 5.23 -5.30
C PHE A 249 7.19 6.00 -5.74
N TRP A 250 6.35 6.42 -4.80
CA TRP A 250 5.08 7.09 -5.11
C TRP A 250 5.26 8.50 -5.66
N GLU A 251 6.23 9.26 -5.17
CA GLU A 251 6.61 10.56 -5.75
C GLU A 251 7.01 10.41 -7.22
N ALA A 252 7.78 9.36 -7.56
CA ALA A 252 8.16 9.10 -8.94
C ALA A 252 6.97 8.68 -9.81
N ALA A 253 6.03 7.90 -9.26
CA ALA A 253 4.80 7.52 -9.96
C ALA A 253 3.91 8.74 -10.23
N GLU A 254 3.79 9.64 -9.24
CA GLU A 254 3.07 10.90 -9.37
C GLU A 254 3.73 11.83 -10.39
N ASP A 255 5.05 11.99 -10.35
CA ASP A 255 5.79 12.81 -11.31
C ASP A 255 5.58 12.33 -12.75
N GLN A 256 5.64 11.01 -12.98
CA GLN A 256 5.37 10.44 -14.28
C GLN A 256 3.94 10.72 -14.74
N ALA A 257 2.95 10.57 -13.86
CA ALA A 257 1.55 10.84 -14.18
C ALA A 257 1.31 12.34 -14.45
N ARG A 258 1.93 13.24 -13.67
CA ARG A 258 1.85 14.70 -13.88
C ARG A 258 2.44 15.11 -15.22
N GLN A 259 3.65 14.63 -15.53
CA GLN A 259 4.30 14.89 -16.81
C GLN A 259 3.41 14.40 -17.96
N ARG A 260 2.89 13.18 -17.86
CA ARG A 260 2.05 12.59 -18.90
C ARG A 260 0.75 13.38 -19.12
N ARG A 261 0.09 13.79 -18.04
CA ARG A 261 -1.10 14.64 -18.10
C ARG A 261 -0.81 15.98 -18.78
N ALA A 262 0.31 16.62 -18.45
CA ALA A 262 0.71 17.88 -19.07
C ALA A 262 0.98 17.73 -20.58
N GLU A 263 1.70 16.68 -20.98
CA GLU A 263 1.92 16.34 -22.39
C GLU A 263 0.61 16.13 -23.14
N TRP A 264 -0.34 15.43 -22.53
CA TRP A 264 -1.65 15.18 -23.15
C TRP A 264 -2.50 16.46 -23.27
N ALA A 265 -2.53 17.29 -22.23
CA ALA A 265 -3.22 18.57 -22.25
C ALA A 265 -2.72 19.47 -23.39
N GLY A 266 -1.40 19.50 -23.64
CA GLY A 266 -0.80 20.26 -24.74
C GLY A 266 -1.12 19.75 -26.15
N ARG A 267 -1.54 18.48 -26.28
CA ARG A 267 -1.90 17.87 -27.58
C ARG A 267 -3.38 17.96 -27.92
N ARG A 268 -4.24 18.33 -26.97
CA ARG A 268 -5.69 18.45 -27.21
C ARG A 268 -5.98 19.64 -28.15
N PRO A 269 -6.61 19.42 -29.33
CA PRO A 269 -7.03 20.51 -30.19
C PRO A 269 -8.13 21.31 -29.47
N GLY A 270 -7.79 22.50 -28.97
CA GLY A 270 -8.74 23.38 -28.27
C GLY A 270 -8.15 24.26 -27.16
N ALA A 271 -6.97 23.95 -26.62
CA ALA A 271 -6.36 24.74 -25.53
C ALA A 271 -5.60 26.01 -25.98
N GLY A 272 -5.62 26.34 -27.28
CA GLY A 272 -4.83 27.43 -27.87
C GLY A 272 -5.56 28.33 -28.86
N ARG A 273 -6.91 28.31 -28.90
CA ARG A 273 -7.69 29.34 -29.61
C ARG A 273 -8.56 30.09 -28.59
N ALA A 274 -7.98 31.12 -27.99
CA ALA A 274 -8.78 32.25 -27.53
C ALA A 274 -9.17 33.08 -28.78
N PRO A 275 -10.39 33.64 -28.84
CA PRO A 275 -10.79 34.59 -29.88
C PRO A 275 -9.96 35.88 -29.85
#